data_AF-A0A8C5KD18-F1
#
_entry.id   AF-A0A8C5KD18-F1
#
_cell.length_a   1.000
_cell.length_b   1.000
_cell.length_c   1.000
_cell.angle_alpha   90.00
_cell.angle_beta   90.00
_cell.angle_gamma   90.00
#
_symmetry.space_group_name_H-M   'P 1'
#
loop_
_entity.id
_entity.type
_entity.pdbx_description
1 polymer ?
#
loop_
_entity_poly.entity_id
_entity_poly.type
_entity_poly.pdbx_seq_one_letter_code
_entity_poly.pdbx_strand_id
1 'polypeptide(L)'
;MSDYVWFEGIPFPSVGFETETLRKCCQQFVVKDEDTVILTYPKSGTNWVIEIVCLICTKGDPKWNQSVPTWDRSPWVETTIGLPALENKEGPRLISSHLPFQLFPKSLFSSKAKVIYVTRNPRDALVSGYFFWKDTNLIKHPASLKEYFEWFIKGN
;
A
#
# COMPACT_ATOMS: atom_id res chain seq x y z
N MET A 1 -5.32 17.90 15.15
CA MET A 1 -4.93 16.48 15.02
C MET A 1 -3.59 16.46 14.30
N SER A 2 -2.65 15.59 14.66
CA SER A 2 -1.39 15.49 13.90
C SER A 2 -1.71 14.98 12.50
N ASP A 3 -1.09 15.56 11.47
CA ASP A 3 -1.35 15.17 10.07
C ASP A 3 -0.98 13.71 9.78
N TYR A 4 -0.16 13.10 10.66
CA TYR A 4 0.35 11.75 10.57
C TYR A 4 0.12 10.94 11.86
N VAL A 5 0.02 9.62 11.68
CA VAL A 5 0.22 8.60 12.72
C VAL A 5 1.65 8.09 12.61
N TRP A 6 2.43 8.20 13.68
CA TRP A 6 3.80 7.69 13.72
C TRP A 6 3.83 6.28 14.31
N PHE A 7 4.46 5.34 13.61
CA PHE A 7 4.62 3.96 14.05
C PHE A 7 6.02 3.46 13.71
N GLU A 8 6.78 3.04 14.73
CA GLU A 8 8.17 2.55 14.59
C GLU A 8 9.07 3.51 13.77
N GLY A 9 8.90 4.82 13.97
CA GLY A 9 9.67 5.85 13.28
C GLY A 9 9.24 6.17 11.85
N ILE A 10 8.14 5.58 11.36
CA ILE A 10 7.60 5.81 10.01
C ILE A 10 6.28 6.60 10.10
N PRO A 11 6.10 7.67 9.30
CA PRO A 11 4.85 8.41 9.23
C PRO A 11 3.83 7.73 8.30
N PHE A 12 2.59 7.61 8.78
CA PHE A 12 1.43 7.15 8.02
C PHE A 12 0.37 8.24 7.97
N PRO A 13 -0.48 8.31 6.92
CA PRO A 13 -1.62 9.23 6.89
C PRO A 13 -2.51 9.08 8.14
N SER A 14 -3.00 10.19 8.68
CA SER A 14 -3.94 10.15 9.83
C SER A 14 -5.31 9.57 9.48
N VAL A 15 -5.67 9.57 8.19
CA VAL A 15 -6.92 9.00 7.69
C VAL A 15 -6.67 7.56 7.22
N GLY A 16 -7.38 6.60 7.82
CA GLY A 16 -7.35 5.19 7.41
C GLY A 16 -6.24 4.34 8.04
N PHE A 17 -5.45 4.90 8.95
CA PHE A 17 -4.39 4.19 9.68
C PHE A 17 -4.54 4.41 11.18
N GLU A 18 -4.30 3.35 11.95
CA GLU A 18 -4.28 3.36 13.40
C GLU A 18 -3.09 2.55 13.89
N THR A 19 -2.45 2.99 14.98
CA THR A 19 -1.30 2.31 15.58
C THR A 19 -1.62 0.85 15.91
N GLU A 20 -2.83 0.55 16.38
CA GLU A 20 -3.24 -0.81 16.71
C GLU A 20 -3.44 -1.68 15.45
N THR A 21 -4.04 -1.13 14.39
CA THR A 21 -4.14 -1.82 13.09
C THR A 21 -2.76 -2.12 12.52
N LEU A 22 -1.83 -1.16 12.57
CA LEU A 22 -0.45 -1.35 12.12
C LEU A 22 0.24 -2.45 12.93
N ARG A 23 0.12 -2.42 14.26
CA ARG A 23 0.67 -3.46 15.14
C ARG A 23 0.08 -4.84 14.82
N LYS A 24 -1.25 -4.94 14.68
CA LYS A 24 -1.94 -6.18 14.33
C LYS A 24 -1.50 -6.70 12.96
N CYS A 25 -1.41 -5.84 11.96
CA CYS A 25 -0.87 -6.18 10.65
C CYS A 25 0.54 -6.78 10.77
N CYS A 26 1.47 -6.08 11.43
CA CYS A 26 2.86 -6.53 11.57
C CYS A 26 3.01 -7.88 12.31
N GLN A 27 2.23 -8.07 13.38
CA GLN A 27 2.46 -9.14 14.35
C GLN A 27 1.51 -10.33 14.23
N GLN A 28 0.30 -10.12 13.71
CA GLN A 28 -0.79 -11.11 13.76
C GLN A 28 -1.35 -11.47 12.39
N PHE A 29 -1.18 -10.63 11.36
CA PHE A 29 -1.68 -10.97 10.03
C PHE A 29 -0.95 -12.21 9.49
N VAL A 30 -1.74 -13.21 9.09
CA VAL A 30 -1.23 -14.46 8.53
C VAL A 30 -1.29 -14.39 7.02
N VAL A 31 -0.13 -14.36 6.38
CA VAL A 31 0.03 -14.54 4.93
C VAL A 31 -0.14 -16.03 4.60
N LYS A 32 -0.98 -16.34 3.61
CA LYS A 32 -1.29 -17.70 3.14
C LYS A 32 -0.40 -18.04 1.95
N ASP A 33 -0.15 -19.33 1.73
CA ASP A 33 0.70 -19.81 0.62
C ASP A 33 0.15 -19.42 -0.77
N GLU A 34 -1.17 -19.26 -0.89
CA GLU A 34 -1.85 -18.90 -2.14
C GLU A 34 -1.90 -17.39 -2.41
N ASP A 35 -1.43 -16.56 -1.46
CA ASP A 35 -1.48 -15.11 -1.60
C ASP A 35 -0.54 -14.59 -2.69
N THR A 36 -0.95 -13.49 -3.31
CA THR A 36 -0.09 -12.64 -4.16
C THR A 36 -0.01 -11.25 -3.56
N VAL A 37 1.20 -10.80 -3.25
CA VAL A 37 1.46 -9.53 -2.58
C VAL A 37 2.16 -8.57 -3.55
N ILE A 38 1.56 -7.39 -3.76
CA ILE A 38 2.14 -6.29 -4.53
C ILE A 38 2.78 -5.31 -3.54
N LEU A 39 4.10 -5.21 -3.58
CA LEU A 39 4.89 -4.32 -2.74
C LEU A 39 5.46 -3.17 -3.56
N THR A 40 5.20 -1.95 -3.12
CA THR A 40 5.68 -0.74 -3.80
C THR A 40 6.00 0.35 -2.80
N TYR A 41 7.03 1.15 -3.06
CA TYR A 41 7.07 2.48 -2.43
C TYR A 41 5.91 3.32 -3.01
N PRO A 42 5.22 4.18 -2.23
CA PRO A 42 4.12 4.99 -2.72
C PRO A 42 4.45 5.70 -4.05
N LYS A 43 3.48 5.77 -4.96
CA LYS A 43 3.60 6.42 -6.28
C LYS A 43 4.54 5.72 -7.28
N SER A 44 4.90 4.47 -7.01
CA SER A 44 5.70 3.64 -7.93
C SER A 44 4.87 2.82 -8.94
N GLY A 45 3.58 3.14 -9.12
CA GLY A 45 2.72 2.49 -10.13
C GLY A 45 1.86 1.34 -9.60
N THR A 46 1.57 1.30 -8.30
CA THR A 46 0.76 0.25 -7.63
C THR A 46 -0.55 -0.03 -8.35
N ASN A 47 -1.35 0.99 -8.64
CA ASN A 47 -2.65 0.82 -9.33
C ASN A 47 -2.47 0.17 -10.70
N TRP A 48 -1.43 0.54 -11.45
CA TRP A 48 -1.20 -0.03 -12.78
C TRP A 48 -0.89 -1.52 -12.70
N VAL A 49 -0.06 -1.93 -11.73
CA VAL A 49 0.26 -3.35 -11.52
C VAL A 49 -0.95 -4.13 -10.99
N ILE A 50 -1.78 -3.54 -10.11
CA ILE A 50 -3.04 -4.14 -9.69
C ILE A 50 -3.95 -4.42 -10.90
N GLU A 51 -4.12 -3.43 -11.80
CA GLU A 51 -4.93 -3.61 -13.02
C GLU A 51 -4.44 -4.78 -13.89
N ILE A 52 -3.12 -4.84 -14.12
CA ILE A 52 -2.48 -5.90 -14.91
C ILE A 52 -2.72 -7.26 -14.27
N VAL A 53 -2.48 -7.39 -12.96
CA VAL A 53 -2.64 -8.66 -12.24
C VAL A 53 -4.10 -9.10 -12.24
N CYS A 54 -5.05 -8.19 -12.03
CA CYS A 54 -6.48 -8.49 -12.12
C CYS A 54 -6.86 -9.05 -13.49
N LEU A 55 -6.38 -8.44 -14.59
CA LEU A 55 -6.65 -8.91 -15.95
C LEU A 55 -5.99 -10.27 -16.24
N ILE A 56 -4.80 -10.53 -15.70
CA ILE A 56 -4.17 -11.86 -15.79
C ILE A 56 -5.05 -12.90 -15.08
N CYS A 57 -5.56 -12.61 -13.89
CA CYS A 57 -6.44 -13.50 -13.12
C CYS A 57 -7.76 -13.79 -13.84
N THR A 58 -8.31 -12.81 -14.58
CA THR A 58 -9.57 -12.96 -15.33
C THR A 58 -9.36 -13.35 -16.80
N LYS A 59 -8.15 -13.73 -17.20
CA LYS A 59 -7.79 -14.08 -18.59
C LYS A 59 -8.17 -12.99 -19.61
N GLY A 60 -8.05 -11.73 -19.19
CA GLY A 60 -8.31 -10.56 -20.01
C GLY A 60 -9.74 -10.02 -19.95
N ASP A 61 -10.67 -10.64 -19.21
CA ASP A 61 -12.02 -10.08 -19.04
C ASP A 61 -11.96 -8.85 -18.09
N PRO A 62 -12.30 -7.63 -18.56
CA PRO A 62 -12.19 -6.42 -17.78
C PRO A 62 -13.38 -6.17 -16.84
N LYS A 63 -14.42 -7.02 -16.83
CA LYS A 63 -15.63 -6.79 -16.01
C LYS A 63 -15.30 -6.55 -14.54
N TRP A 64 -14.39 -7.33 -13.96
CA TRP A 64 -13.99 -7.17 -12.56
C TRP A 64 -13.32 -5.81 -12.31
N ASN A 65 -12.39 -5.42 -13.19
CA ASN A 65 -11.68 -4.14 -13.10
C ASN A 65 -12.62 -2.93 -13.25
N GLN A 66 -13.64 -3.05 -14.10
CA GLN A 66 -14.60 -1.97 -14.39
C GLN A 66 -15.74 -1.86 -13.36
N SER A 67 -16.03 -2.94 -12.62
CA SER A 67 -17.16 -2.99 -11.67
C SER A 67 -16.75 -2.89 -10.21
N VAL A 68 -15.50 -3.24 -9.87
CA VAL A 68 -15.01 -3.25 -8.48
C VAL A 68 -13.86 -2.23 -8.34
N PRO A 69 -13.91 -1.33 -7.34
CA PRO A 69 -12.82 -0.39 -7.08
C PRO A 69 -11.48 -1.08 -6.86
N THR A 70 -10.38 -0.43 -7.27
CA THR A 70 -9.03 -0.99 -7.18
C THR A 70 -8.64 -1.39 -5.75
N TRP A 71 -9.03 -0.59 -4.75
CA TRP A 71 -8.77 -0.86 -3.33
C TRP A 71 -9.55 -2.06 -2.78
N ASP A 72 -10.69 -2.42 -3.36
CA ASP A 72 -11.45 -3.61 -2.96
C ASP A 72 -10.91 -4.88 -3.65
N ARG A 73 -10.34 -4.72 -4.85
CA ARG A 73 -9.69 -5.83 -5.58
C ARG A 73 -8.34 -6.21 -4.99
N SER A 74 -7.55 -5.23 -4.55
CA SER A 74 -6.25 -5.43 -3.92
C SER A 74 -6.10 -4.51 -2.69
N PRO A 75 -6.69 -4.88 -1.53
CA PRO A 75 -6.67 -4.06 -0.34
C PRO A 75 -5.26 -3.83 0.21
N TRP A 76 -5.05 -2.65 0.80
CA TRP A 76 -3.83 -2.34 1.55
C TRP A 76 -3.91 -2.93 2.96
N VAL A 77 -3.08 -3.93 3.23
CA VAL A 77 -3.13 -4.72 4.48
C VAL A 77 -2.88 -3.89 5.74
N GLU A 78 -2.16 -2.78 5.62
CA GLU A 78 -1.83 -1.86 6.71
C GLU A 78 -2.95 -0.86 7.08
N THR A 79 -4.07 -0.85 6.35
CA THR A 79 -5.17 0.11 6.57
C THR A 79 -6.29 -0.47 7.43
N THR A 80 -7.06 0.41 8.08
CA THR A 80 -8.19 0.03 8.95
C THR A 80 -9.30 -0.70 8.20
N ILE A 81 -9.44 -0.49 6.90
CA ILE A 81 -10.40 -1.16 6.03
C ILE A 81 -9.79 -2.43 5.40
N GLY A 82 -8.54 -2.34 4.92
CA GLY A 82 -7.92 -3.43 4.19
C GLY A 82 -7.57 -4.64 5.04
N LEU A 83 -7.12 -4.44 6.30
CA LEU A 83 -6.83 -5.55 7.21
C LEU A 83 -8.05 -6.46 7.45
N PRO A 84 -9.21 -5.98 7.93
CA PRO A 84 -10.37 -6.83 8.14
C PRO A 84 -10.94 -7.39 6.83
N ALA A 85 -10.86 -6.66 5.71
CA ALA A 85 -11.28 -7.17 4.41
C ALA A 85 -10.46 -8.41 3.98
N LEU A 86 -9.15 -8.43 4.26
CA LEU A 86 -8.27 -9.55 3.95
C LEU A 86 -8.38 -10.71 4.93
N GLU A 87 -8.71 -10.45 6.20
CA GLU A 87 -8.97 -11.49 7.21
C GLU A 87 -10.24 -12.29 6.88
N ASN A 88 -11.29 -11.61 6.41
CA ASN A 88 -12.57 -12.22 6.07
C ASN A 88 -12.62 -12.84 4.66
N LYS A 89 -11.54 -12.71 3.86
CA LYS A 89 -11.50 -13.20 2.49
C LYS A 89 -11.03 -14.65 2.42
N GLU A 90 -11.88 -15.49 1.82
CA GLU A 90 -11.55 -16.86 1.46
C GLU A 90 -10.82 -16.94 0.11
N GLY A 91 -10.06 -18.02 -0.07
CA GLY A 91 -9.31 -18.29 -1.30
C GLY A 91 -8.06 -17.42 -1.49
N PRO A 92 -7.48 -17.43 -2.71
CA PRO A 92 -6.30 -16.65 -3.05
C PRO A 92 -6.57 -15.14 -2.91
N ARG A 93 -5.72 -14.43 -2.17
CA ARG A 93 -5.85 -12.98 -1.96
C ARG A 93 -4.83 -12.23 -2.80
N LEU A 94 -5.29 -11.14 -3.41
CA LEU A 94 -4.41 -10.11 -3.97
C LEU A 94 -4.28 -9.01 -2.93
N ILE A 95 -3.06 -8.76 -2.47
CA ILE A 95 -2.75 -7.88 -1.34
C ILE A 95 -1.85 -6.75 -1.83
N SER A 96 -2.13 -5.52 -1.45
CA SER A 96 -1.23 -4.37 -1.67
C SER A 96 -0.54 -4.00 -0.35
N SER A 97 0.69 -3.49 -0.43
CA SER A 97 1.31 -2.81 0.71
C SER A 97 2.41 -1.82 0.30
N HIS A 98 2.55 -0.79 1.13
CA HIS A 98 3.65 0.17 1.12
C HIS A 98 4.60 0.00 2.31
N LEU A 99 4.35 -0.97 3.18
CA LEU A 99 5.16 -1.17 4.38
C LEU A 99 6.62 -1.45 4.01
N PRO A 100 7.58 -0.83 4.71
CA PRO A 100 8.97 -1.21 4.59
C PRO A 100 9.19 -2.62 5.17
N PHE A 101 10.27 -3.27 4.75
CA PHE A 101 10.56 -4.68 5.06
C PHE A 101 10.39 -5.03 6.55
N GLN A 102 10.88 -4.17 7.44
CA GLN A 102 10.85 -4.40 8.89
C GLN A 102 9.45 -4.36 9.52
N LEU A 103 8.47 -3.76 8.83
CA LEU A 103 7.08 -3.68 9.29
C LEU A 103 6.16 -4.67 8.57
N PHE A 104 6.64 -5.38 7.54
CA PHE A 104 5.78 -6.32 6.84
C PHE A 104 5.48 -7.56 7.71
N PRO A 105 4.27 -8.16 7.64
CA PRO A 105 3.90 -9.36 8.40
C PRO A 105 4.97 -10.46 8.35
N LYS A 106 5.47 -10.87 9.52
CA LYS A 106 6.55 -11.88 9.63
C LYS A 106 6.17 -13.23 9.03
N SER A 107 4.87 -13.54 8.99
CA SER A 107 4.32 -14.76 8.41
C SER A 107 4.65 -14.92 6.92
N LEU A 108 4.92 -13.82 6.19
CA LEU A 108 5.38 -13.86 4.80
C LEU A 108 6.66 -14.70 4.64
N PHE A 109 7.60 -14.57 5.58
CA PHE A 109 8.93 -15.21 5.46
C PHE A 109 8.90 -16.72 5.67
N SER A 110 7.78 -17.25 6.19
CA SER A 110 7.53 -18.68 6.36
C SER A 110 6.52 -19.24 5.35
N SER A 111 5.91 -18.40 4.51
CA SER A 111 4.91 -18.83 3.53
C SER A 111 5.52 -19.01 2.14
N LYS A 112 4.72 -19.58 1.23
CA LYS A 112 5.02 -19.69 -0.22
C LYS A 112 4.33 -18.62 -1.06
N ALA A 113 3.82 -17.56 -0.42
CA ALA A 113 3.16 -16.46 -1.10
C ALA A 113 4.08 -15.83 -2.16
N LYS A 114 3.47 -15.38 -3.25
CA LYS A 114 4.21 -14.73 -4.34
C LYS A 114 4.29 -13.23 -4.07
N VAL A 115 5.46 -12.65 -4.24
CA VAL A 115 5.69 -11.21 -4.06
C VAL A 115 6.07 -10.57 -5.39
N ILE A 116 5.36 -9.51 -5.75
CA ILE A 116 5.67 -8.64 -6.88
C ILE A 116 6.15 -7.31 -6.31
N TYR A 117 7.45 -7.10 -6.30
CA TYR A 117 8.05 -5.83 -5.85
C TYR A 117 8.26 -4.90 -7.05
N VAL A 118 7.66 -3.72 -7.03
CA VAL A 118 7.75 -2.74 -8.14
C VAL A 118 8.53 -1.52 -7.67
N THR A 119 9.57 -1.19 -8.41
CA THR A 119 10.36 0.03 -8.21
C THR A 119 10.08 1.04 -9.31
N ARG A 120 10.30 2.31 -8.99
CA ARG A 120 10.29 3.42 -9.95
C ARG A 120 11.48 4.32 -9.64
N ASN A 121 11.98 5.03 -10.65
CA ASN A 121 12.98 6.06 -10.44
C ASN A 121 12.47 7.02 -9.35
N PRO A 122 13.22 7.22 -8.23
CA PRO A 122 12.73 7.98 -7.10
C PRO A 122 12.46 9.45 -7.44
N ARG A 123 13.12 9.98 -8.49
CA ARG A 123 12.86 11.34 -9.01
C ARG A 123 11.45 11.45 -9.59
N ASP A 124 10.99 10.41 -10.29
CA ASP A 124 9.64 10.37 -10.87
C ASP A 124 8.59 10.10 -9.79
N ALA A 125 8.91 9.25 -8.82
CA ALA A 125 8.04 9.00 -7.66
C ALA A 125 7.84 10.28 -6.84
N LEU A 126 8.90 11.07 -6.62
CA LEU A 126 8.84 12.38 -5.96
C LEU A 126 7.92 13.34 -6.70
N VAL A 127 8.13 13.54 -8.01
CA VAL A 127 7.27 14.43 -8.79
C VAL A 127 5.81 13.96 -8.77
N SER A 128 5.57 12.66 -8.93
CA SER A 128 4.22 12.09 -8.85
C SER A 128 3.57 12.25 -7.47
N GLY A 129 4.34 12.12 -6.40
CA GLY A 129 3.89 12.33 -5.03
C GLY A 129 3.53 13.77 -4.75
N TYR A 130 4.38 14.73 -5.14
CA TYR A 130 4.14 16.15 -4.93
C TYR A 130 2.77 16.59 -5.47
N PHE A 131 2.47 16.28 -6.73
CA PHE A 131 1.18 16.65 -7.33
C PHE A 131 0.01 15.92 -6.69
N PHE A 132 0.16 14.61 -6.42
CA PHE A 132 -0.93 13.84 -5.82
C PHE A 132 -1.28 14.31 -4.42
N TRP A 133 -0.29 14.47 -3.53
CA TRP A 133 -0.55 14.82 -2.15
C TRP A 133 -1.08 16.24 -1.97
N LYS A 134 -0.67 17.16 -2.85
CA LYS A 134 -1.19 18.53 -2.89
C LYS A 134 -2.69 18.60 -3.18
N ASP A 135 -3.22 17.63 -3.91
CA ASP A 135 -4.63 17.58 -4.32
C ASP A 135 -5.50 16.66 -3.44
N THR A 136 -4.93 16.11 -2.34
CA THR A 136 -5.65 15.20 -1.42
C THR A 136 -5.63 15.71 0.00
N ASN A 137 -6.67 15.43 0.79
CA ASN A 137 -6.72 15.78 2.22
C ASN A 137 -6.17 14.67 3.13
N LEU A 138 -5.27 13.83 2.61
CA LEU A 138 -4.75 12.66 3.34
C LEU A 138 -3.53 12.99 4.21
N ILE A 139 -2.75 13.99 3.81
CA ILE A 139 -1.53 14.42 4.49
C ILE A 139 -1.42 15.93 4.48
N LYS A 140 -0.48 16.47 5.26
CA LYS A 140 -0.13 17.89 5.24
C LYS A 140 0.33 18.30 3.85
N HIS A 141 -0.24 19.38 3.32
CA HIS A 141 0.20 19.92 2.04
C HIS A 141 1.57 20.61 2.18
N PRO A 142 2.54 20.29 1.30
CA PRO A 142 3.76 21.08 1.23
C PRO A 142 3.44 22.47 0.67
N ALA A 143 4.02 23.51 1.25
CA ALA A 143 3.92 24.89 0.78
C ALA A 143 4.60 25.09 -0.58
N SER A 144 5.58 24.25 -0.92
CA SER A 144 6.29 24.30 -2.21
C SER A 144 6.90 22.96 -2.60
N LEU A 145 7.26 22.80 -3.88
CA LEU A 145 8.02 21.64 -4.36
C LEU A 145 9.39 21.51 -3.65
N LYS A 146 10.03 22.63 -3.31
CA LYS A 146 11.30 22.62 -2.58
C LYS A 146 11.15 22.00 -1.19
N GLU A 147 10.12 22.40 -0.45
CA GLU A 147 9.83 21.82 0.86
C GLU A 147 9.53 20.32 0.75
N TYR A 148 8.69 19.91 -0.22
CA TYR A 148 8.39 18.50 -0.45
C TYR A 148 9.64 17.69 -0.83
N PHE A 149 10.54 18.27 -1.64
CA PHE A 149 11.81 17.65 -1.98
C PHE A 149 12.67 17.39 -0.73
N GLU A 150 12.75 18.36 0.18
CA GLU A 150 13.48 18.21 1.43
C GLU A 150 12.87 17.13 2.34
N TRP A 151 11.54 17.01 2.38
CA TRP A 151 10.86 15.93 3.11
C TRP A 151 11.17 14.56 2.51
N PHE A 152 11.07 14.44 1.18
CA PHE A 152 11.32 13.19 0.46
C PHE A 152 12.74 12.66 0.69
N ILE A 153 13.76 13.53 0.64
CA ILE A 153 15.15 13.13 0.87
C ILE A 153 15.41 12.71 2.33
N LYS A 154 14.67 13.27 3.29
CA LYS A 154 14.74 12.89 4.71
C LYS A 154 14.00 11.58 5.02
N GLY A 155 13.17 11.09 4.09
CA GLY A 155 12.31 9.93 4.33
C GLY A 155 11.11 10.25 5.24
N ASN A 156 10.70 11.51 5.31
CA ASN A 156 9.53 11.99 6.06
C ASN A 156 8.25 11.91 5.24
#